data_AF-A0A1T4LX86-F1
#
_entry.id   AF-A0A1T4LX86-F1
#
_cell.length_a   1.000
_cell.length_b   1.000
_cell.length_c   1.000
_cell.angle_alpha   90.00
_cell.angle_beta   90.00
_cell.angle_gamma   90.00
#
_symmetry.space_group_name_H-M   'P 1'
#
loop_
_entity.id
_entity.type
_entity.pdbx_description
1 polymer ?
#
loop_
_entity_poly.entity_id
_entity_poly.type
_entity_poly.pdbx_seq_one_letter_code
_entity_poly.pdbx_strand_id
1 'polypeptide(L)' 'MKAYQFNEATGLYEGEIFEDSATLPYVGGVTTVAPPEYGAGQVPVFDAAAQQWELLPVAIVRQLILGRNQ' A
#
# COMPACT_ATOMS: atom_id res chain seq x y z
N MET A 1 13.86 4.04 -10.92
CA MET A 1 12.77 3.11 -11.26
C MET A 1 11.51 3.50 -10.49
N LYS A 2 10.33 3.17 -11.04
CA LYS A 2 9.05 3.48 -10.39
C LYS A 2 8.76 2.43 -9.32
N ALA A 3 8.29 2.88 -8.16
CA ALA A 3 7.80 2.04 -7.08
C ALA A 3 6.56 2.66 -6.45
N TYR A 4 5.89 1.86 -5.62
CA TYR A 4 4.62 2.15 -5.01
C TYR A 4 4.79 2.08 -3.50
N GLN A 5 4.52 3.20 -2.84
CA GLN A 5 4.64 3.31 -1.40
C GLN A 5 3.36 2.85 -0.73
N PHE A 6 3.52 2.07 0.34
CA PHE A 6 2.46 1.67 1.23
C PHE A 6 2.88 1.87 2.68
N ASN A 7 1.90 2.15 3.53
CA ASN A 7 2.11 2.32 4.95
C ASN A 7 2.37 0.95 5.60
N GLU A 8 3.54 0.72 6.20
CA GLU A 8 3.90 -0.59 6.74
C GLU A 8 3.00 -1.07 7.89
N ALA A 9 2.37 -0.15 8.63
CA ALA A 9 1.48 -0.51 9.72
C ALA A 9 0.08 -0.91 9.25
N THR A 10 -0.41 -0.30 8.16
CA THR A 10 -1.79 -0.46 7.70
C THR A 10 -1.93 -1.11 6.32
N GLY A 11 -0.84 -1.24 5.57
CA GLY A 11 -0.79 -1.67 4.18
C GLY A 11 -1.29 -0.61 3.19
N LEU A 12 -1.78 0.55 3.64
CA LEU A 12 -2.47 1.48 2.75
C LEU A 12 -1.54 2.06 1.69
N TYR A 13 -2.03 2.13 0.45
CA TYR A 13 -1.32 2.82 -0.62
C TYR A 13 -1.19 4.32 -0.33
N GLU A 14 0.03 4.83 -0.37
CA GLU A 14 0.37 6.24 -0.08
C GLU A 14 0.82 7.00 -1.33
N GLY A 15 1.14 6.30 -2.43
CA GLY A 15 1.42 6.92 -3.72
C GLY A 15 2.59 6.28 -4.47
N GLU A 16 3.08 7.02 -5.46
CA GLU A 16 4.12 6.57 -6.39
C GLU A 16 5.41 7.31 -6.07
N ILE A 17 6.52 6.58 -6.04
CA ILE A 17 7.86 7.15 -5.86
C ILE A 17 8.78 6.73 -7.00
N PHE A 18 9.84 7.50 -7.19
CA PHE A 18 10.87 7.23 -8.19
C PHE A 18 12.22 7.19 -7.50
N GLU A 19 12.74 5.98 -7.31
CA GLU A 19 13.98 5.73 -6.58
C GLU A 19 14.93 4.86 -7.41
N ASP A 20 16.22 4.89 -7.13
CA ASP A 20 17.19 4.06 -7.85
C ASP A 20 17.05 2.57 -7.47
N SER A 21 17.45 1.66 -8.36
CA SER A 21 17.40 0.23 -8.05
C SER A 21 18.30 -0.19 -6.90
N ALA A 22 19.38 0.56 -6.67
CA ALA A 22 20.26 0.34 -5.54
C ALA A 22 19.69 0.89 -4.22
N THR A 23 18.81 1.90 -4.23
CA THR A 23 18.28 2.51 -2.99
C THR A 23 16.99 1.83 -2.52
N LEU A 24 16.16 1.36 -3.46
CA LEU A 24 14.83 0.80 -3.19
C LEU A 24 14.76 -0.34 -2.16
N PRO A 25 15.72 -1.29 -2.09
CA PRO A 25 15.73 -2.33 -1.06
C PRO A 25 15.87 -1.81 0.37
N TYR A 26 16.34 -0.56 0.53
CA TYR A 26 16.55 0.08 1.83
C TYR A 26 15.42 1.02 2.22
N VAL A 27 14.42 1.20 1.35
CA VAL A 27 13.25 2.03 1.63
C VAL A 27 12.18 1.12 2.24
N GLY A 28 11.72 1.45 3.45
CA GLY A 28 10.60 0.75 4.09
C GLY A 28 9.27 1.08 3.39
N GLY A 29 8.34 0.12 3.38
CA GLY A 29 6.99 0.35 2.85
C GLY A 29 6.95 0.66 1.36
N VAL A 30 7.78 0.01 0.54
CA VAL A 30 7.71 0.17 -0.92
C VAL A 30 7.66 -1.17 -1.63
N THR A 31 7.01 -1.18 -2.78
CA THR A 31 6.93 -2.34 -3.67
C THR A 31 7.04 -1.90 -5.11
N THR A 32 7.63 -2.75 -5.96
CA THR A 32 7.67 -2.54 -7.42
C THR A 32 6.41 -3.09 -8.10
N VAL A 33 5.56 -3.80 -7.36
CA VAL A 33 4.26 -4.29 -7.85
C VAL A 33 3.29 -3.12 -7.93
N ALA A 34 2.70 -2.90 -9.11
CA ALA A 34 1.70 -1.86 -9.28
C ALA A 34 0.37 -2.22 -8.61
N PRO A 35 -0.31 -1.26 -7.93
CA PRO A 35 -1.66 -1.46 -7.48
C PRO A 35 -2.57 -1.70 -8.71
N PRO A 36 -3.57 -2.59 -8.60
CA PRO A 36 -4.56 -2.78 -9.64
C PRO A 36 -5.40 -1.51 -9.81
N GLU A 37 -6.09 -1.37 -10.93
CA GLU A 37 -7.04 -0.26 -11.12
C GLU A 37 -8.16 -0.33 -10.07
N TYR A 38 -8.46 0.81 -9.44
CA TYR A 38 -9.48 0.91 -8.39
C TYR A 38 -10.42 2.08 -8.64
N GLY A 39 -11.71 1.85 -8.35
CA GLY A 39 -12.75 2.84 -8.51
C GLY A 39 -12.96 3.71 -7.27
N ALA A 40 -13.91 4.64 -7.38
CA ALA A 40 -14.32 5.46 -6.26
C ALA A 40 -14.82 4.58 -5.09
N GLY A 41 -14.32 4.86 -3.88
CA GLY A 41 -14.68 4.12 -2.67
C GLY A 41 -13.90 2.81 -2.47
N GLN A 42 -12.95 2.48 -3.35
CA GLN A 42 -11.98 1.42 -3.16
C GLN A 42 -10.60 2.02 -2.83
N VAL A 43 -9.84 1.32 -2.01
CA VAL A 43 -8.48 1.69 -1.65
C VAL A 43 -7.59 0.44 -1.76
N PRO A 44 -6.47 0.51 -2.49
CA PRO A 44 -5.49 -0.56 -2.49
C PRO A 44 -4.76 -0.63 -1.14
N VAL A 45 -4.69 -1.84 -0.61
CA VAL A 45 -3.96 -2.19 0.59
C VAL A 45 -2.98 -3.30 0.22
N PHE A 46 -1.70 -3.08 0.49
CA PHE A 46 -0.65 -4.04 0.25
C PHE A 46 -0.58 -5.04 1.38
N ASP A 47 -0.76 -6.32 1.05
CA ASP A 47 -0.45 -7.42 1.96
C ASP A 47 1.02 -7.80 1.79
N ALA A 48 1.84 -7.44 2.78
CA ALA A 48 3.27 -7.70 2.75
C ALA A 48 3.61 -9.20 2.91
N ALA A 49 2.73 -10.01 3.49
CA ALA A 49 2.94 -11.44 3.68
C ALA A 49 2.71 -12.20 2.36
N ALA A 50 1.72 -11.80 1.58
CA ALA A 50 1.38 -12.35 0.28
C ALA A 50 2.04 -11.59 -0.89
N GLN A 51 2.73 -10.47 -0.61
CA GLN A 51 3.36 -9.58 -1.58
C GLN A 51 2.44 -9.14 -2.72
N GLN A 52 1.18 -8.82 -2.41
CA GLN A 52 0.17 -8.45 -3.39
C GLN A 52 -0.73 -7.32 -2.91
N TRP A 53 -1.39 -6.66 -3.86
CA TRP A 53 -2.39 -5.64 -3.56
C TRP A 53 -3.78 -6.24 -3.44
N GLU A 54 -4.50 -5.81 -2.43
CA GLU A 54 -5.91 -6.09 -2.24
C GLU A 54 -6.72 -4.80 -2.33
N LEU A 55 -7.87 -4.86 -3.00
CA LEU A 55 -8.78 -3.73 -3.09
C LEU A 55 -9.82 -3.84 -1.99
N LEU A 56 -9.72 -2.97 -1.00
CA LEU A 56 -10.67 -2.91 0.11
C LEU A 56 -11.61 -1.72 -0.06
N PRO A 57 -12.89 -1.86 0.32
CA PRO A 57 -13.79 -0.72 0.41
C PRO A 57 -13.27 0.27 1.45
N VAL A 58 -13.37 1.57 1.17
CA VAL A 58 -12.95 2.63 2.09
C VAL A 58 -13.64 2.51 3.45
N ALA A 59 -14.88 2.01 3.49
CA ALA A 59 -15.61 1.75 4.74
C ALA A 59 -14.89 0.73 5.63
N ILE A 60 -14.39 -0.36 5.04
CA ILE A 60 -13.66 -1.42 5.75
C ILE A 60 -12.30 -0.89 6.23
N VAL A 61 -11.57 -0.22 5.33
CA VAL A 61 -10.29 0.41 5.66
C VAL A 61 -10.41 1.37 6.84
N ARG A 62 -11.44 2.22 6.86
CA ARG A 62 -11.68 3.13 7.97
C ARG A 62 -11.91 2.40 9.29
N GLN A 63 -12.63 1.29 9.28
CA GLN A 63 -12.80 0.46 10.48
C GLN A 63 -11.49 -0.19 10.92
N LEU A 64 -10.65 -0.64 9.99
CA LEU A 64 -9.34 -1.23 10.29
C LEU A 64 -8.38 -0.22 10.91
N ILE A 65 -8.35 1.03 10.40
CA ILE A 65 -7.50 2.10 10.96
C ILE A 65 -8.02 2.52 12.35
N LEU A 66 -9.34 2.72 12.48
CA LEU A 66 -9.94 3.20 13.73
C LEU A 66 -9.96 2.14 14.84
N GLY A 67 -10.18 0.87 14.48
CA GLY A 67 -10.22 -0.25 15.42
C GLY A 67 -8.85 -0.66 15.96
N ARG A 68 -7.76 -0.21 15.33
CA ARG A 68 -6.38 -0.49 15.76
C ARG A 68 -5.84 0.50 16.80
N ASN A 69 -6.61 1.56 17.09
CA ASN A 69 -6.24 2.65 17.99
C ASN A 69 -6.92 2.54 19.37
N GLN A 70 -7.37 1.33 19.75
CA GLN A 70 -7.89 0.97 21.08
C GLN A 70 -7.06 -0.15 21.67
#